data_AF-A0A928YXT0-F1
#
_entry.id   AF-A0A928YXT0-F1
#
_cell.length_a   1.000
_cell.length_b   1.000
_cell.length_c   1.000
_cell.angle_alpha   90.00
_cell.angle_beta   90.00
_cell.angle_gamma   90.00
#
_symmetry.space_group_name_H-M   'P 1'
#
loop_
_entity.id
_entity.type
_entity.pdbx_description
1 polymer ?
#
loop_
_entity_poly.entity_id
_entity_poly.type
_entity_poly.pdbx_seq_one_letter_code
_entity_poly.pdbx_strand_id
1 'polypeptide(L)' 'MRSKLPIGFLFLLSVVFIGFGDQFLPPVIGRYSFQARSSIDQLLVNVIPNWQPKTNPHRRTEDAIRDVKN' A
#
# COMPACT_ATOMS: atom_id res chain seq x y z
N MET A 1 38.17 6.23 17.06
CA MET A 1 36.89 6.13 17.82
C MET A 1 35.84 5.46 16.93
N ARG A 2 35.41 4.23 17.23
CA ARG A 2 34.24 3.64 16.55
C ARG A 2 33.00 4.27 17.19
N SER A 3 32.33 5.19 16.49
CA SER A 3 31.02 5.70 16.93
C SER A 3 30.04 4.54 16.96
N LYS A 4 29.77 4.01 18.15
CA LYS A 4 28.70 3.02 18.35
C LYS A 4 27.38 3.79 18.32
N LEU A 5 26.89 4.08 17.11
CA LEU A 5 25.54 4.63 16.96
C LEU A 5 24.58 3.62 17.59
N PRO A 6 23.82 4.02 18.63
CA PRO A 6 22.91 3.08 19.27
C PRO A 6 21.84 2.66 18.26
N ILE A 7 21.52 1.38 18.22
CA ILE A 7 20.54 0.82 17.26
C ILE A 7 19.20 1.54 17.36
N GLY A 8 18.79 1.93 18.58
CA GLY A 8 17.58 2.74 18.79
C GLY A 8 17.64 4.11 18.11
N PHE A 9 18.83 4.73 18.02
CA PHE A 9 19.00 6.00 17.31
C PHE A 9 18.95 5.83 15.78
N LEU A 10 19.50 4.73 15.26
CA LEU A 10 19.33 4.38 13.84
C LEU A 10 17.86 4.08 13.51
N PHE A 11 17.16 3.40 14.40
CA PHE A 11 15.73 3.14 14.27
C PHE A 11 14.91 4.43 14.32
N LEU A 12 15.19 5.31 15.28
CA LEU A 12 14.55 6.62 15.39
C LEU A 12 14.78 7.47 14.13
N LEU A 13 16.02 7.52 13.62
CA LEU A 13 16.33 8.20 12.36
C LEU A 13 15.55 7.60 11.18
N SER A 14 15.41 6.27 11.13
CA SER A 14 14.62 5.60 10.09
C SER A 14 13.14 5.99 10.16
N VAL A 15 12.54 5.97 11.36
CA VAL A 15 11.13 6.37 11.55
C VAL A 15 10.92 7.83 11.18
N VAL A 16 11.82 8.73 11.60
CA VAL A 16 11.76 10.15 11.23
C VAL A 16 11.95 10.33 9.72
N PHE A 17 12.88 9.61 9.11
CA PHE A 17 13.11 9.66 7.66
C PHE A 17 11.90 9.15 6.87
N ILE A 18 11.23 8.08 7.31
CA ILE A 18 10.02 7.56 6.63
C ILE A 18 8.84 8.52 6.85
N GLY A 19 8.65 9.01 8.07
CA GLY A 19 7.50 9.84 8.45
C GLY A 19 7.57 11.28 7.94
N PHE A 20 8.76 11.89 7.98
CA PHE A 20 8.98 13.27 7.51
C PHE A 20 9.61 13.35 6.12
N GLY A 21 10.19 12.25 5.62
CA GLY A 21 10.77 12.21 4.28
C GLY A 21 9.73 12.54 3.22
N ASP A 22 8.49 12.06 3.35
CA ASP A 22 7.44 12.36 2.36
C ASP A 22 7.10 13.86 2.29
N GLN A 23 7.33 14.62 3.38
CA GLN A 23 7.13 16.07 3.43
C GLN A 23 8.34 16.86 2.89
N PHE A 24 9.54 16.26 2.91
CA PHE A 24 10.78 16.89 2.44
C PHE A 24 11.18 16.45 1.02
N LEU A 25 10.70 15.29 0.57
CA LEU A 25 11.01 14.74 -0.74
C LEU A 25 10.16 15.45 -1.82
N PRO A 26 10.78 15.95 -2.89
CA PRO A 26 10.06 16.65 -3.95
C PRO A 26 8.94 15.78 -4.56
N PRO A 27 7.82 16.37 -4.99
CA PRO A 27 6.69 15.64 -5.60
C PRO A 27 7.07 14.84 -6.86
N VAL A 28 8.26 15.08 -7.41
CA VAL A 28 8.89 14.29 -8.47
C VAL A 28 9.07 12.83 -8.05
N ILE A 29 9.45 12.57 -6.79
CA ILE A 29 9.57 11.22 -6.25
C ILE A 29 8.19 10.59 -6.05
N GLY A 30 7.15 11.39 -5.79
CA GLY A 30 5.77 10.91 -5.71
C GLY A 30 5.33 10.16 -6.99
N ARG A 31 5.76 10.61 -8.18
CA ARG A 31 5.48 9.90 -9.45
C ARG A 31 6.19 8.57 -9.54
N TYR A 32 7.46 8.50 -9.13
CA TYR A 32 8.22 7.25 -9.11
C TYR A 32 7.69 6.28 -8.05
N SER A 33 7.31 6.78 -6.87
CA SER A 33 6.64 5.99 -5.83
C SER A 33 5.30 5.44 -6.31
N PHE A 34 4.51 6.24 -7.02
CA PHE A 34 3.25 5.80 -7.64
C PHE A 34 3.49 4.74 -8.71
N GLN A 35 4.46 4.95 -9.60
CA GLN A 35 4.82 3.99 -10.64
C GLN A 35 5.37 2.68 -10.04
N ALA A 36 6.20 2.76 -9.00
CA ALA A 36 6.72 1.60 -8.30
C ALA A 36 5.58 0.81 -7.63
N ARG A 37 4.67 1.49 -6.90
CA ARG A 37 3.47 0.85 -6.33
C ARG A 37 2.63 0.17 -7.41
N SER A 38 2.34 0.86 -8.52
CA SER A 38 1.58 0.28 -9.63
C SER A 38 2.28 -0.93 -10.26
N SER A 39 3.62 -0.91 -10.38
CA SER A 39 4.38 -2.05 -10.93
C SER A 39 4.40 -3.24 -9.97
N ILE A 40 4.46 -2.98 -8.65
CA ILE A 40 4.39 -4.01 -7.61
C ILE A 40 2.98 -4.62 -7.59
N ASP A 41 1.94 -3.79 -7.64
CA ASP A 41 0.55 -4.25 -7.69
C ASP A 41 0.30 -5.12 -8.92
N GLN A 42 0.76 -4.69 -10.10
CA GLN A 42 0.67 -5.50 -11.32
C GLN A 42 1.46 -6.81 -11.22
N LEU A 43 2.65 -6.78 -10.63
CA LEU A 43 3.45 -7.99 -10.41
C LEU A 43 2.73 -8.95 -9.45
N LEU A 44 2.19 -8.44 -8.33
CA LEU A 44 1.46 -9.25 -7.35
C LEU A 44 0.16 -9.83 -7.94
N VAL A 45 -0.58 -9.05 -8.72
CA VAL A 45 -1.79 -9.53 -9.43
C VAL A 45 -1.45 -10.64 -10.42
N ASN A 46 -0.32 -10.55 -11.11
CA ASN A 46 0.10 -11.58 -12.07
C ASN A 46 0.73 -12.82 -11.40
N VAL A 47 1.31 -12.67 -10.20
CA VAL A 47 1.93 -13.77 -9.45
C VAL A 47 0.90 -14.55 -8.63
N ILE A 48 -0.17 -13.91 -8.16
CA ILE A 48 -1.26 -14.58 -7.45
C ILE A 48 -2.25 -15.13 -8.48
N PRO A 49 -2.34 -16.46 -8.68
CA PRO A 49 -3.24 -17.04 -9.67
C PRO A 49 -4.68 -16.69 -9.32
N ASN A 50 -5.35 -15.99 -10.25
CA ASN A 50 -6.78 -15.69 -10.35
C ASN A 50 -7.59 -16.06 -9.08
N TRP A 51 -7.44 -15.28 -8.01
CA TRP A 51 -8.20 -15.49 -6.78
C TRP A 51 -9.66 -15.10 -7.04
N GLN A 52 -10.47 -16.09 -7.42
CA GLN A 52 -11.90 -15.92 -7.50
C GLN A 52 -12.48 -16.04 -6.09
N PRO A 53 -13.15 -14.99 -5.58
CA PRO A 53 -13.78 -15.09 -4.27
C PRO A 53 -14.81 -16.23 -4.30
N LYS A 54 -14.75 -17.13 -3.31
CA LYS A 54 -15.71 -18.25 -3.19
C LYS A 54 -17.16 -17.77 -3.04
N THR A 55 -17.35 -16.49 -2.69
CA THR A 55 -18.63 -15.83 -2.45
C THR A 55 -18.75 -14.64 -3.39
N ASN A 56 -19.94 -14.43 -3.97
CA ASN A 56 -20.22 -13.22 -4.77
C ASN A 56 -20.20 -12.00 -3.82
N PRO A 57 -19.22 -11.08 -3.95
CA PRO A 57 -19.08 -9.93 -3.06
C PRO A 57 -20.22 -8.92 -3.23
N HIS A 58 -20.94 -8.96 -4.35
CA HIS A 58 -22.05 -8.06 -4.67
C HIS A 58 -23.42 -8.59 -4.25
N ARG A 59 -23.51 -9.81 -3.68
CA ARG A 59 -24.77 -10.41 -3.18
C ARG A 59 -25.56 -9.46 -2.29
N ARG A 60 -24.89 -8.78 -1.34
CA ARG A 60 -25.52 -7.81 -0.45
C ARG A 60 -26.22 -6.69 -1.22
N THR A 61 -25.56 -6.19 -2.26
CA THR A 61 -26.08 -5.07 -3.08
C THR A 61 -27.20 -5.55 -3.99
N GLU A 62 -27.06 -6.72 -4.60
CA GLU A 62 -28.09 -7.36 -5.42
C GLU A 62 -29.37 -7.61 -4.62
N ASP A 63 -29.23 -8.12 -3.38
CA ASP A 63 -30.35 -8.37 -2.47
C ASP A 63 -31.04 -7.04 -2.08
N ALA A 64 -30.28 -5.99 -1.75
CA ALA A 64 -30.84 -4.68 -1.45
C ALA A 64 -31.58 -4.04 -2.63
N ILE A 65 -31.07 -4.18 -3.86
CA ILE A 65 -31.74 -3.69 -5.07
C ILE A 65 -33.03 -4.48 -5.31
N ARG A 66 -33.02 -5.79 -5.08
CA ARG A 66 -34.21 -6.64 -5.23
C ARG A 66 -35.30 -6.27 -4.22
N ASP A 67 -34.93 -6.01 -2.97
CA ASP A 67 -35.87 -5.63 -1.91
C ASP A 67 -36.47 -4.23 -2.12
N VAL A 68 -35.74 -3.31 -2.76
CA VAL A 68 -36.26 -1.97 -3.12
C VAL A 68 -37.21 -2.02 -4.34
N LYS A 69 -37.07 -3.02 -5.20
CA LYS A 69 -37.83 -3.14 -6.46
C LYS A 69 -39.16 -3.90 -6.29
N ASN A 70 -39.30 -4.66 -5.21
CA ASN A 70 -40.54 -5.38 -4.84
C ASN A 70 -41.39 -4.54 -3.87
#